data_AF-A0A6I3Y5Z2-F1
#
_entry.id   AF-A0A6I3Y5Z2-F1
#
_cell.length_a   1.000
_cell.length_b   1.000
_cell.length_c   1.000
_cell.angle_alpha   90.00
_cell.angle_beta   90.00
_cell.angle_gamma   90.00
#
_symmetry.space_group_name_H-M   'P 1'
#
loop_
_entity.id
_entity.type
_entity.pdbx_description
1 polymer ?
#
loop_
_entity_poly.entity_id
_entity_poly.type
_entity_poly.pdbx_seq_one_letter_code
_entity_poly.pdbx_strand_id
1 'polypeptide(L)'
;MARPKKCRRICSRAPYSCFKPNGVPTTELPQVQLLAEELEALRLADFEGLSQQDAADQMMVSRQTFGNIVKQARFKVSSCLVNGQALMLQMETE
;
A
#
# COMPACT_ATOMS: atom_id res chain seq x y z
N MET A 1 -9.40 -4.37 -23.79
CA MET A 1 -8.00 -4.00 -23.51
C MET A 1 -7.93 -3.33 -22.15
N ALA A 2 -7.06 -3.80 -21.25
CA ALA A 2 -6.82 -3.12 -19.98
C ALA A 2 -6.21 -1.74 -20.26
N ARG A 3 -6.87 -0.68 -19.78
CA ARG A 3 -6.35 0.69 -19.92
C ARG A 3 -4.97 0.76 -19.26
N PRO A 4 -3.92 1.25 -19.94
CA PRO A 4 -2.61 1.41 -19.33
C PRO A 4 -2.75 2.18 -18.01
N LYS A 5 -2.22 1.61 -16.93
CA LYS A 5 -2.21 2.30 -15.63
C LYS A 5 -1.41 3.59 -15.82
N LYS A 6 -2.04 4.75 -15.66
CA LYS A 6 -1.31 6.03 -15.65
C LYS A 6 -0.22 5.95 -14.57
N CYS A 7 0.98 6.44 -14.88
CA CYS A 7 2.04 6.63 -13.89
C CYS A 7 1.50 7.50 -12.75
N ARG A 8 1.64 7.01 -11.51
CA ARG A 8 1.20 7.69 -10.29
C ARG A 8 2.42 8.24 -9.59
N ARG A 9 2.28 9.38 -8.90
CA ARG A 9 3.39 9.91 -8.11
C ARG A 9 3.48 9.16 -6.78
N ILE A 10 4.63 8.56 -6.52
CA ILE A 10 4.93 7.84 -5.29
C ILE A 10 6.15 8.53 -4.68
N CYS A 11 6.00 9.07 -3.47
CA CYS A 11 7.06 9.83 -2.79
C CYS A 11 7.68 9.08 -1.61
N SER A 12 7.19 7.88 -1.29
CA SER A 12 7.69 7.07 -0.18
C SER A 12 8.28 5.75 -0.64
N ARG A 13 9.25 5.27 0.15
CA ARG A 13 9.86 3.95 0.01
C ARG A 13 9.62 3.17 1.28
N ALA A 14 9.30 1.88 1.14
CA ALA A 14 9.21 0.99 2.28
C ALA A 14 10.58 0.87 2.97
N PRO A 15 10.68 1.11 4.28
CA PRO A 15 11.96 0.98 5.01
C PRO A 15 12.39 -0.49 5.11
N TYR A 16 11.43 -1.41 5.06
CA TYR A 16 11.65 -2.86 5.08
C TYR A 16 10.76 -3.52 4.03
N SER A 17 11.25 -4.62 3.47
CA SER A 17 10.52 -5.41 2.47
C SER A 17 9.41 -6.30 3.07
N CYS A 18 9.34 -6.44 4.39
CA CYS A 18 8.43 -7.37 5.05
C CYS A 18 8.06 -6.92 6.47
N PHE A 19 6.76 -6.99 6.80
CA PHE A 19 6.23 -6.97 8.16
C PHE A 19 5.48 -8.28 8.41
N LYS A 20 5.71 -8.93 9.55
CA LYS A 20 5.15 -10.25 9.85
C LYS A 20 5.03 -10.49 11.36
N PRO A 21 4.20 -11.45 11.82
CA PRO A 21 4.18 -11.85 13.22
C PRO A 21 5.56 -12.34 13.71
N ASN A 22 5.81 -12.11 15.00
CA ASN A 22 7.04 -12.50 15.67
C ASN A 22 7.10 -14.03 15.85
N GLY A 23 8.29 -14.60 15.73
CA GLY A 23 8.52 -16.02 16.01
C GLY A 23 8.13 -17.01 14.90
N VAL A 24 7.54 -16.55 13.79
CA VAL A 24 7.17 -17.43 12.65
C VAL A 24 8.03 -17.08 11.41
N PRO A 25 8.70 -18.04 10.76
CA PRO A 25 9.42 -17.81 9.52
C PRO A 25 8.52 -17.30 8.39
N THR A 26 9.00 -16.35 7.57
CA THR A 26 8.21 -15.79 6.46
C THR A 26 7.80 -16.86 5.43
N THR A 27 8.60 -17.92 5.28
CA THR A 27 8.35 -19.05 4.37
C THR A 27 7.12 -19.86 4.76
N GLU A 28 6.70 -19.81 6.03
CA GLU A 28 5.55 -20.54 6.57
C GLU A 28 4.27 -19.70 6.59
N LEU A 29 4.38 -18.41 6.26
CA LEU A 29 3.26 -17.47 6.32
C LEU A 29 2.68 -17.23 4.93
N PRO A 30 1.34 -17.15 4.81
CA PRO A 30 0.74 -16.56 3.63
C PRO A 30 1.26 -15.15 3.43
N GLN A 31 1.63 -14.81 2.19
CA GLN A 31 2.19 -13.51 1.85
C GLN A 31 1.15 -12.64 1.14
N VAL A 32 1.03 -11.40 1.58
CA VAL A 32 0.17 -10.39 0.96
C VAL A 32 1.05 -9.26 0.45
N GLN A 33 1.02 -9.02 -0.86
CA GLN A 33 1.79 -7.94 -1.47
C GLN A 33 1.06 -6.60 -1.31
N LEU A 34 1.68 -5.66 -0.61
CA LEU A 34 1.34 -4.25 -0.65
C LEU A 34 2.13 -3.58 -1.77
N LEU A 35 1.42 -2.93 -2.68
CA LEU A 35 2.02 -2.18 -3.79
C LEU A 35 2.55 -0.83 -3.29
N ALA A 36 3.52 -0.26 -4.00
CA ALA A 36 4.07 1.05 -3.65
C ALA A 36 2.99 2.15 -3.63
N GLU A 37 2.04 2.11 -4.58
CA GLU A 37 0.89 3.04 -4.61
C GLU A 37 -0.05 2.87 -3.40
N GLU A 38 -0.20 1.65 -2.88
CA GLU A 38 -1.03 1.36 -1.72
C GLU A 38 -0.36 1.84 -0.44
N LEU A 39 0.96 1.67 -0.32
CA LEU A 39 1.74 2.24 0.78
C LEU A 39 1.67 3.77 0.78
N GLU A 40 1.84 4.40 -0.37
CA GLU A 40 1.76 5.86 -0.49
C GLU A 40 0.37 6.38 -0.11
N ALA A 41 -0.69 5.69 -0.54
CA ALA A 41 -2.05 6.06 -0.19
C ALA A 41 -2.32 5.94 1.32
N LEU A 42 -1.80 4.90 1.99
CA LEU A 42 -1.86 4.79 3.45
C LEU A 42 -1.06 5.91 4.13
N ARG A 43 0.12 6.25 3.60
CA ARG A 43 0.94 7.35 4.14
C ARG A 43 0.17 8.67 4.09
N LEU A 44 -0.37 9.04 2.93
CA LEU A 44 -1.07 10.32 2.74
C LEU A 44 -2.38 10.38 3.54
N ALA A 45 -3.21 9.33 3.47
CA ALA A 45 -4.53 9.35 4.08
C ALA A 45 -4.54 9.04 5.58
N ASP A 46 -3.80 8.01 6.00
CA ASP A 46 -3.89 7.46 7.35
C ASP A 46 -2.77 7.94 8.27
N PHE A 47 -1.56 8.19 7.74
CA PHE A 47 -0.43 8.69 8.55
C PHE A 47 -0.32 10.22 8.56
N GLU A 48 -0.45 10.89 7.41
CA GLU A 48 -0.40 12.36 7.32
C GLU A 48 -1.76 13.02 7.49
N GLY A 49 -2.85 12.25 7.45
CA GLY A 49 -4.20 12.74 7.71
C GLY A 49 -4.75 13.69 6.64
N LEU A 50 -4.24 13.62 5.40
CA LEU A 50 -4.73 14.47 4.31
C LEU A 50 -6.15 14.11 3.89
N SER A 51 -6.87 15.09 3.35
CA SER A 51 -8.16 14.82 2.71
C SER A 51 -7.97 13.92 1.48
N GLN A 52 -9.00 13.13 1.13
CA GLN A 52 -8.94 12.30 -0.08
C GLN A 52 -8.72 13.09 -1.37
N GLN A 53 -9.13 14.37 -1.39
CA GLN A 53 -8.94 15.22 -2.56
C GLN A 53 -7.47 15.63 -2.65
N ASP A 54 -6.90 16.18 -1.58
CA ASP A 54 -5.51 16.64 -1.56
C ASP A 54 -4.52 15.48 -1.83
N ALA A 55 -4.77 14.31 -1.24
CA ALA A 55 -3.94 13.14 -1.45
C ALA A 55 -4.05 12.59 -2.90
N ALA A 56 -5.24 12.65 -3.50
CA ALA A 56 -5.43 12.28 -4.90
C ALA A 56 -4.67 13.21 -5.85
N ASP A 57 -4.69 14.52 -5.56
CA ASP A 57 -3.98 15.53 -6.32
C ASP A 57 -2.46 15.33 -6.20
N GLN A 58 -1.94 15.01 -5.01
CA GLN A 58 -0.53 14.67 -4.83
C GLN A 58 -0.10 13.44 -5.64
N MET A 59 -0.95 12.39 -5.69
CA MET A 59 -0.68 11.17 -6.46
C MET A 59 -0.97 11.33 -7.97
N MET A 60 -1.50 12.47 -8.41
CA MET A 60 -1.96 12.75 -9.78
C MET A 60 -3.02 11.74 -10.28
N VAL A 61 -3.97 11.39 -9.43
CA VAL A 61 -5.08 10.48 -9.74
C VAL A 61 -6.43 11.13 -9.44
N SER A 62 -7.54 10.56 -9.93
CA SER A 62 -8.86 11.05 -9.51
C SER A 62 -9.13 10.69 -8.04
N ARG A 63 -9.92 11.53 -7.35
CA ARG A 63 -10.42 11.26 -5.99
C ARG A 63 -10.99 9.84 -5.82
N GLN A 64 -11.77 9.38 -6.80
CA GLN A 64 -12.32 8.02 -6.79
C GLN A 64 -11.24 6.95 -6.92
N THR A 65 -10.23 7.17 -7.78
CA THR A 65 -9.10 6.25 -7.91
C THR A 65 -8.34 6.16 -6.59
N PHE A 66 -8.02 7.31 -5.98
CA PHE A 66 -7.36 7.35 -4.69
C PHE A 66 -8.14 6.60 -3.60
N GLY A 67 -9.45 6.85 -3.50
CA GLY A 67 -10.32 6.14 -2.55
C GLY A 67 -10.31 4.62 -2.75
N ASN A 68 -10.25 4.14 -3.99
CA ASN A 68 -10.12 2.72 -4.28
C ASN A 68 -8.76 2.15 -3.84
N ILE A 69 -7.66 2.88 -4.04
CA ILE A 69 -6.32 2.48 -3.60
C ILE A 69 -6.30 2.35 -2.08
N VAL A 70 -6.75 3.39 -1.35
CA VAL A 70 -6.79 3.39 0.12
C VAL A 70 -7.61 2.21 0.63
N LYS A 71 -8.78 1.94 0.02
CA LYS A 71 -9.63 0.80 0.40
C LYS A 71 -8.90 -0.54 0.24
N GLN A 72 -8.22 -0.74 -0.88
CA GLN A 72 -7.45 -1.96 -1.14
C GLN A 72 -6.28 -2.10 -0.17
N ALA A 73 -5.54 -1.02 0.07
CA ALA A 73 -4.40 -0.97 0.99
C ALA A 73 -4.82 -1.32 2.42
N ARG A 74 -5.87 -0.67 2.93
CA ARG A 74 -6.43 -0.94 4.27
C ARG A 74 -6.88 -2.39 4.41
N PHE A 75 -7.57 -2.93 3.41
CA PHE A 75 -7.98 -4.34 3.43
C PHE A 75 -6.78 -5.27 3.56
N LYS A 76 -5.74 -5.10 2.74
CA LYS A 76 -4.52 -5.93 2.80
C LYS A 76 -3.86 -5.86 4.16
N VAL A 77 -3.64 -4.67 4.70
CA VAL A 77 -3.05 -4.48 6.04
C VAL A 77 -3.92 -5.14 7.11
N SER A 78 -5.23 -4.88 7.10
CA SER A 78 -6.14 -5.48 8.08
C SER A 78 -6.19 -7.01 7.98
N SER A 79 -6.12 -7.58 6.77
CA SER A 79 -6.08 -9.03 6.55
C SER A 79 -4.82 -9.63 7.15
N CYS A 80 -3.66 -8.99 6.98
CA CYS A 80 -2.42 -9.45 7.59
C CYS A 80 -2.49 -9.43 9.11
N LEU A 81 -3.06 -8.37 9.69
CA LEU A 81 -3.19 -8.25 11.14
C LEU A 81 -4.17 -9.26 11.73
N VAL A 82 -5.32 -9.49 11.07
CA VAL A 82 -6.38 -10.40 11.55
C VAL A 82 -5.99 -11.87 11.36
N ASN A 83 -5.37 -12.21 10.22
CA ASN A 83 -5.05 -13.60 9.88
C ASN A 83 -3.59 -13.99 10.18
N GLY A 84 -2.78 -13.08 10.73
CA GLY A 84 -1.37 -13.34 11.03
C GLY A 84 -0.48 -13.55 9.79
N GLN A 85 -0.77 -12.86 8.69
CA GLN A 85 -0.04 -13.03 7.42
C GLN A 85 1.19 -12.12 7.34
N ALA A 86 2.13 -12.45 6.46
CA ALA A 86 3.26 -11.58 6.15
C ALA A 86 2.81 -10.52 5.12
N LEU A 87 3.02 -9.25 5.44
CA LEU A 87 2.83 -8.11 4.54
C LEU A 87 4.16 -7.82 3.83
N MET A 88 4.19 -8.07 2.53
CA MET A 88 5.36 -7.85 1.68
C MET A 88 5.26 -6.48 1.01
N LEU A 89 6.38 -5.75 0.95
CA LEU A 89 6.46 -4.43 0.33
C LEU A 89 7.53 -4.42 -0.75
N GLN A 90 7.23 -3.73 -1.85
CA GLN A 90 8.21 -3.53 -2.91
C GLN A 90 9.25 -2.52 -2.44
N MET A 91 10.51 -2.93 -2.37
CA MET A 91 11.62 -1.99 -2.37
C MET A 91 11.95 -1.74 -3.83
N GLU A 92 11.44 -0.65 -4.41
CA GLU A 92 11.95 -0.21 -5.71
C GLU A 92 13.45 -0.02 -5.57
N THR A 93 14.16 -0.86 -6.31
CA THR A 93 15.57 -0.69 -6.66
C THR A 93 15.52 0.00 -8.02
N GLU A 94 16.35 1.03 -8.16
CA GLU A 94 16.45 1.96 -9.31
C GLU A 94 16.07 1.42 -10.68
#